data_AF-A0A0S2W5L9-F1
#
_entry.id   AF-A0A0S2W5L9-F1
#
_cell.length_a   1.000
_cell.length_b   1.000
_cell.length_c   1.000
_cell.angle_alpha   90.00
_cell.angle_beta   90.00
_cell.angle_gamma   90.00
#
_symmetry.space_group_name_H-M   'P 1'
#
loop_
_entity.id
_entity.type
_entity.pdbx_description
1 polymer ?
#
loop_
_entity_poly.entity_id
_entity_poly.type
_entity_poly.pdbx_seq_one_letter_code
_entity_poly.pdbx_strand_id
1 'polypeptide(L)'
;MTSFDELKSKALDLAQAGAAKAKELTDIAKLNIANSAEEDAIRKAYIDLGKLYYAERGMAPEGAYMSLCEKITASKQKIEENKAKIAEMKAAGNIDDDVVVSTCDCGCSCDVPETEVPHEEPPVVEPLAHDGTKE
;
A
#
# COMPACT_ATOMS: atom_id res chain seq x y z
N MET A 1 -34.05 -27.76 44.51
CA MET A 1 -34.46 -26.38 44.19
C MET A 1 -33.19 -25.67 43.75
N THR A 2 -32.92 -25.64 42.45
CA THR A 2 -31.90 -24.76 41.88
C THR A 2 -32.44 -23.34 42.00
N SER A 3 -31.81 -22.55 42.85
CA SER A 3 -32.37 -21.31 43.39
C SER A 3 -32.15 -20.16 42.42
N PHE A 4 -33.05 -19.18 42.42
CA PHE A 4 -32.94 -17.93 41.68
C PHE A 4 -31.56 -17.24 41.85
N ASP A 5 -30.92 -17.40 43.01
CA ASP A 5 -29.57 -16.89 43.28
C ASP A 5 -28.47 -17.54 42.42
N GLU A 6 -28.56 -18.83 42.10
CA GLU A 6 -27.59 -19.50 41.22
C GLU A 6 -27.73 -18.98 39.78
N LEU A 7 -28.95 -18.73 39.31
CA LEU A 7 -29.20 -18.14 38.00
C LEU A 7 -28.69 -16.69 37.94
N LYS A 8 -28.90 -15.91 39.00
CA LYS A 8 -28.41 -14.53 39.12
C LYS A 8 -26.87 -14.47 39.12
N SER A 9 -26.20 -15.36 39.85
CA SER A 9 -24.74 -15.46 39.84
C SER A 9 -24.21 -15.74 38.44
N LYS A 10 -24.76 -16.75 37.76
CA LYS A 10 -24.35 -17.10 36.40
C LYS A 10 -24.59 -15.96 35.40
N ALA A 11 -25.71 -15.24 35.54
CA ALA A 11 -25.99 -14.08 34.70
C ALA A 11 -24.97 -12.94 34.93
N LEU A 12 -24.57 -12.69 36.18
CA LEU A 12 -23.55 -11.70 36.52
C LEU A 12 -22.17 -12.10 36.00
N ASP A 13 -21.77 -13.37 36.18
CA ASP A 13 -20.51 -13.90 35.67
C ASP A 13 -20.43 -13.77 34.14
N LEU A 14 -21.54 -14.07 33.46
CA LEU A 14 -21.63 -13.99 32.00
C LEU A 14 -21.64 -12.53 31.51
N ALA A 15 -22.27 -11.62 32.24
CA ALA A 15 -22.21 -10.18 31.95
C ALA A 15 -20.80 -9.62 32.15
N GLN A 16 -20.09 -10.01 33.21
CA GLN A 16 -18.71 -9.60 33.46
C GLN A 16 -17.74 -10.18 32.43
N ALA A 17 -17.89 -11.47 32.08
CA ALA A 17 -17.11 -12.10 31.03
C ALA A 17 -17.37 -11.45 29.66
N GLY A 18 -18.63 -11.12 29.36
CA GLY A 18 -19.01 -10.39 28.15
C GLY A 18 -18.41 -8.99 28.08
N ALA A 19 -18.40 -8.26 29.20
CA ALA A 19 -17.77 -6.94 29.29
C ALA A 19 -16.25 -7.00 29.11
N ALA A 20 -15.58 -7.99 29.70
CA ALA A 20 -14.14 -8.20 29.51
C ALA A 20 -13.80 -8.51 28.05
N LYS A 21 -14.57 -9.39 27.40
CA LYS A 21 -14.42 -9.72 25.98
C LYS A 21 -14.69 -8.52 25.07
N ALA A 22 -15.68 -7.69 25.39
CA ALA A 22 -15.96 -6.46 24.64
C ALA A 22 -14.81 -5.45 24.73
N LYS A 23 -14.15 -5.35 25.89
CA LYS A 23 -12.95 -4.52 26.07
C LYS A 23 -11.79 -5.02 25.23
N GLU A 24 -11.50 -6.33 25.27
CA GLU A 24 -10.45 -6.94 24.43
C GLU A 24 -10.71 -6.69 22.93
N LEU A 25 -11.95 -6.88 22.45
CA LEU A 25 -12.31 -6.61 21.06
C LEU A 25 -12.15 -5.14 20.68
N THR A 26 -12.47 -4.22 21.59
CA THR A 26 -12.28 -2.78 21.38
C THR A 26 -10.78 -2.44 21.28
N ASP A 27 -9.96 -3.04 22.13
CA ASP A 27 -8.51 -2.82 22.11
C ASP A 27 -7.87 -3.43 20.84
N ILE A 28 -8.33 -4.62 20.40
CA ILE A 28 -7.95 -5.21 19.10
C ILE A 28 -8.35 -4.29 17.94
N ALA A 29 -9.57 -3.76 17.94
CA ALA A 29 -10.02 -2.85 16.90
C ALA A 29 -9.18 -1.57 16.84
N LYS A 30 -8.83 -0.99 18.00
CA LYS A 30 -7.92 0.16 18.06
C LYS A 30 -6.53 -0.17 17.52
N LEU A 31 -5.98 -1.32 17.90
CA LEU A 31 -4.68 -1.77 17.39
C LEU A 31 -4.70 -1.99 15.87
N ASN A 32 -5.77 -2.56 15.33
CA ASN A 32 -5.92 -2.73 13.87
C ASN A 32 -6.01 -1.39 13.15
N ILE A 33 -6.77 -0.41 13.68
CA ILE A 33 -6.84 0.93 13.10
C ILE A 33 -5.45 1.61 13.12
N ALA A 34 -4.72 1.47 14.23
CA ALA A 34 -3.36 1.98 14.32
C ALA A 34 -2.43 1.31 13.30
N ASN A 35 -2.50 -0.02 13.16
CA ASN A 35 -1.72 -0.77 12.18
C ASN A 35 -1.99 -0.28 10.76
N SER A 36 -3.26 -0.11 10.35
CA SER A 36 -3.58 0.41 9.01
C SER A 36 -3.04 1.82 8.77
N ALA A 37 -3.04 2.68 9.79
CA ALA A 37 -2.43 4.01 9.68
C ALA A 37 -0.91 3.95 9.51
N GLU A 38 -0.23 3.02 10.20
CA GLU A 38 1.21 2.79 10.03
C GLU A 38 1.53 2.18 8.65
N GLU A 39 0.71 1.24 8.16
CA GLU A 39 0.84 0.70 6.80
C GLU A 39 0.73 1.81 5.73
N ASP A 40 -0.21 2.74 5.89
CA ASP A 40 -0.33 3.93 5.04
C ASP A 40 0.90 4.83 5.10
N ALA A 41 1.45 5.04 6.30
CA ALA A 41 2.66 5.83 6.49
C ALA A 41 3.86 5.17 5.80
N ILE A 42 4.01 3.85 5.92
CA ILE A 42 5.05 3.06 5.26
C ILE A 42 4.91 3.16 3.73
N ARG A 43 3.70 3.00 3.19
CA ARG A 43 3.44 3.12 1.74
C ARG A 43 3.87 4.49 1.22
N LYS A 44 3.51 5.57 1.93
CA LYS A 44 3.92 6.94 1.58
C LYS A 44 5.45 7.10 1.64
N ALA A 45 6.08 6.60 2.69
CA ALA A 45 7.54 6.66 2.83
C ALA A 45 8.27 5.93 1.68
N TYR A 46 7.75 4.78 1.22
CA TYR A 46 8.31 4.09 0.05
C TYR A 46 8.15 4.88 -1.25
N ILE A 47 6.99 5.53 -1.46
CA ILE A 47 6.77 6.39 -2.62
C ILE A 47 7.75 7.57 -2.58
N ASP A 48 7.87 8.25 -1.45
CA ASP A 48 8.75 9.40 -1.29
C ASP A 48 10.22 9.01 -1.44
N LEU A 49 10.63 7.86 -0.90
CA LEU A 49 11.97 7.31 -1.09
C LEU A 49 12.28 7.08 -2.59
N GLY A 50 11.36 6.45 -3.32
CA GLY A 50 11.51 6.23 -4.76
C GLY A 50 11.59 7.53 -5.55
N LYS A 51 10.77 8.53 -5.19
CA LYS A 51 10.80 9.88 -5.79
C LYS A 51 12.13 10.59 -5.53
N LEU A 52 12.61 10.59 -4.29
CA LEU A 52 13.91 11.17 -3.91
C LEU A 52 15.06 10.46 -4.62
N TYR A 53 15.05 9.12 -4.63
CA TYR A 53 16.06 8.34 -5.33
C TYR A 53 16.10 8.66 -6.83
N TYR A 54 14.94 8.72 -7.49
CA TYR A 54 14.89 9.08 -8.91
C TYR A 54 15.32 10.53 -9.15
N ALA A 55 15.03 11.46 -8.24
CA ALA A 55 15.47 12.85 -8.35
C ALA A 55 17.01 13.00 -8.23
N GLU A 56 17.64 12.27 -7.33
CA GLU A 56 19.09 12.36 -7.07
C GLU A 56 19.93 11.47 -7.99
N ARG A 57 19.43 10.27 -8.32
CA ARG A 57 20.17 9.19 -9.00
C ARG A 57 19.49 8.67 -10.26
N GLY A 58 18.30 9.14 -10.61
CA GLY A 58 17.54 8.63 -11.77
C GLY A 58 18.23 8.83 -13.12
N MET A 59 19.21 9.73 -13.22
CA MET A 59 20.04 9.93 -14.42
C MET A 59 21.30 9.07 -14.48
N ALA A 60 21.71 8.44 -13.37
CA ALA A 60 22.81 7.48 -13.32
C ALA A 60 22.53 6.38 -12.27
N PRO A 61 21.47 5.58 -12.47
CA PRO A 61 21.16 4.46 -11.59
C PRO A 61 22.16 3.32 -11.82
N GLU A 62 22.51 2.58 -10.75
CA GLU A 62 23.41 1.43 -10.82
C GLU A 62 22.69 0.13 -10.44
N GLY A 63 23.17 -0.99 -10.97
CA GLY A 63 22.67 -2.33 -10.63
C GLY A 63 21.17 -2.51 -10.87
N ALA A 64 20.46 -3.05 -9.86
CA ALA A 64 19.05 -3.42 -9.96
C ALA A 64 18.09 -2.22 -10.19
N TYR A 65 18.54 -1.00 -9.92
CA TYR A 65 17.71 0.20 -10.05
C TYR A 65 17.66 0.76 -11.48
N MET A 66 18.58 0.37 -12.37
CA MET A 66 18.60 0.83 -13.77
C MET A 66 17.27 0.55 -14.47
N SER A 67 16.83 -0.71 -14.45
CA SER A 67 15.60 -1.11 -15.14
C SER A 67 14.36 -0.39 -14.58
N LEU A 68 14.31 -0.13 -13.27
CA LEU A 68 13.20 0.60 -12.65
C LEU A 68 13.21 2.08 -13.06
N CYS A 69 14.38 2.74 -13.04
CA CYS A 69 14.51 4.13 -13.45
C CYS A 69 14.24 4.32 -14.95
N GLU A 70 14.69 3.41 -15.80
CA GLU A 70 14.37 3.40 -17.24
C GLU A 70 12.85 3.28 -17.46
N LYS A 71 12.17 2.35 -16.77
CA LYS A 71 10.70 2.22 -16.84
C LYS A 71 9.98 3.48 -16.39
N ILE A 72 10.43 4.12 -15.31
CA ILE A 72 9.86 5.39 -14.82
C ILE A 72 10.04 6.48 -15.89
N THR A 73 11.23 6.57 -16.49
CA THR A 73 11.54 7.56 -17.52
C THR A 73 10.70 7.37 -18.78
N ALA A 74 10.61 6.14 -19.28
CA ALA A 74 9.79 5.78 -20.43
C ALA A 74 8.30 6.06 -20.16
N SER A 75 7.82 5.80 -18.93
CA SER A 75 6.44 6.10 -18.55
C SER A 75 6.17 7.60 -18.50
N LYS A 76 7.10 8.40 -17.97
CA LYS A 76 7.01 9.88 -17.99
C LYS A 76 6.94 10.43 -19.41
N GLN A 77 7.78 9.92 -20.32
CA GLN A 77 7.73 10.31 -21.74
C GLN A 77 6.38 9.95 -22.38
N LYS A 78 5.88 8.73 -22.18
CA LYS A 78 4.56 8.32 -22.68
C LYS A 78 3.42 9.17 -22.12
N ILE A 79 3.49 9.59 -20.86
CA ILE A 79 2.50 10.50 -20.27
C ILE A 79 2.49 11.83 -21.02
N GLU A 80 3.65 12.41 -21.28
CA GLU A 80 3.75 13.68 -22.02
C GLU A 80 3.28 13.53 -23.48
N GLU A 81 3.62 12.43 -24.16
CA GLU A 81 3.09 12.12 -25.49
C GLU A 81 1.56 11.97 -25.48
N ASN A 82 1.01 11.28 -24.49
CA ASN A 82 -0.44 11.10 -24.36
C ASN A 82 -1.13 12.43 -24.05
N LYS A 83 -0.55 13.27 -23.18
CA LYS A 83 -1.05 14.63 -22.92
C LYS A 83 -1.05 15.48 -24.19
N ALA A 84 0.01 15.42 -24.99
CA ALA A 84 0.09 16.12 -26.28
C ALA A 84 -1.01 15.66 -27.24
N LYS A 85 -1.21 14.34 -27.39
CA LYS A 85 -2.30 13.77 -28.21
C LYS A 85 -3.68 14.20 -27.71
N ILE A 86 -3.90 14.21 -26.39
CA ILE A 86 -5.15 14.70 -25.80
C ILE A 86 -5.36 16.18 -26.13
N ALA A 87 -4.32 17.01 -26.02
CA ALA A 87 -4.39 18.43 -26.38
C ALA A 87 -4.71 18.65 -27.87
N GLU A 88 -4.12 17.85 -28.77
CA GLU A 88 -4.44 17.87 -30.20
C GLU A 88 -5.90 17.47 -30.47
N MET A 89 -6.40 16.41 -29.81
CA MET A 89 -7.80 15.99 -29.95
C MET A 89 -8.79 17.04 -29.41
N LYS A 90 -8.44 17.71 -28.31
CA LYS A 90 -9.21 18.84 -27.77
C LYS A 90 -9.21 20.02 -28.75
N ALA A 91 -8.04 20.38 -29.31
CA ALA A 91 -7.92 21.46 -30.28
C ALA A 91 -8.67 21.17 -31.60
N ALA A 92 -8.76 19.90 -31.98
CA ALA A 92 -9.56 19.44 -33.12
C ALA A 92 -11.08 19.47 -32.87
N GLY A 93 -11.53 19.80 -31.64
CA GLY A 93 -12.94 19.87 -31.26
C GLY A 93 -13.61 18.50 -31.09
N ASN A 94 -12.84 17.43 -30.93
CA ASN A 94 -13.37 16.06 -30.88
C ASN A 94 -13.82 15.60 -29.47
N ILE A 95 -13.52 16.36 -28.40
CA ILE A 95 -13.82 15.97 -26.99
C ILE A 95 -14.05 17.24 -26.14
N ASP A 96 -15.12 17.27 -25.34
CA ASP A 96 -15.39 18.31 -24.33
C ASP A 96 -14.46 18.20 -23.10
N ASP A 97 -14.16 19.34 -22.47
CA ASP A 97 -13.18 19.46 -21.36
C ASP A 97 -13.50 18.61 -20.10
N ASP A 98 -14.75 18.18 -19.94
CA ASP A 98 -15.27 17.48 -18.76
C ASP A 98 -14.77 16.02 -18.62
N VAL A 99 -14.23 15.42 -19.69
CA VAL A 99 -13.80 14.00 -19.69
C VAL A 99 -12.39 13.80 -19.10
N VAL A 100 -11.65 14.86 -18.78
CA VAL A 100 -10.31 14.73 -18.21
C VAL A 100 -10.38 14.43 -16.72
N VAL A 101 -10.28 13.14 -16.39
CA VAL A 101 -10.08 12.67 -15.02
C VAL A 101 -8.81 13.29 -14.46
N SER A 102 -8.97 14.19 -13.49
CA SER A 102 -7.88 14.76 -12.71
C SER A 102 -7.28 13.66 -11.83
N THR A 103 -6.26 12.98 -12.32
CA THR A 103 -5.52 12.00 -11.51
C THR A 103 -4.70 12.75 -10.46
N CYS A 104 -4.84 12.35 -9.18
CA CYS A 104 -4.03 12.92 -8.11
C CYS A 104 -2.56 12.56 -8.32
N ASP A 105 -1.70 13.57 -8.47
CA ASP A 105 -0.23 13.42 -8.56
C ASP A 105 0.39 12.84 -7.27
N CYS A 106 -0.41 12.74 -6.20
CA CYS A 106 0.01 12.19 -4.91
C CYS A 106 0.35 10.69 -4.96
N GLY A 107 -0.05 9.93 -5.99
CA GLY A 107 0.22 8.49 -6.06
C GLY A 107 -0.47 7.65 -4.97
N CYS A 108 -1.34 8.28 -4.16
CA CYS A 108 -2.26 7.56 -3.30
C CYS A 108 -3.48 7.12 -4.11
N SER A 109 -3.99 5.93 -3.82
CA SER A 109 -5.25 5.41 -4.36
C SER A 109 -6.44 6.18 -3.76
N CYS A 110 -6.55 7.46 -4.10
CA CYS A 110 -7.64 8.30 -3.64
C CYS A 110 -8.87 8.24 -4.57
N ASP A 111 -8.82 7.50 -5.68
CA ASP A 111 -10.01 7.21 -6.51
C ASP A 111 -9.78 6.02 -7.47
N VAL A 112 -9.54 4.82 -6.94
CA VAL A 112 -9.55 3.58 -7.76
C VAL A 112 -10.17 2.44 -6.93
N PRO A 113 -11.20 1.73 -7.42
CA PRO A 113 -11.66 0.50 -6.77
C PRO A 113 -10.51 -0.52 -6.76
N GLU A 114 -10.18 -1.03 -5.57
CA GLU A 114 -9.16 -2.05 -5.34
C GLU A 114 -9.41 -3.29 -6.19
N THR A 115 -8.64 -3.45 -7.25
CA THR A 115 -8.38 -4.78 -7.84
C THR A 115 -7.19 -5.36 -7.11
N GLU A 116 -7.46 -6.33 -6.24
CA GLU A 116 -6.43 -7.10 -5.54
C GLU A 116 -5.50 -7.78 -6.54
N VAL A 117 -4.22 -7.42 -6.48
CA VAL A 117 -3.16 -8.07 -7.24
C VAL A 117 -2.56 -9.15 -6.31
N PRO A 118 -2.53 -10.43 -6.71
CA PRO A 118 -1.96 -11.49 -5.89
C PRO A 118 -0.49 -11.23 -5.56
N HIS A 119 -0.15 -11.34 -4.28
CA HIS A 119 1.20 -11.22 -3.75
C HIS A 119 2.04 -12.42 -4.21
N GLU A 120 3.02 -12.21 -5.09
CA GLU A 120 4.01 -13.22 -5.44
C GLU A 120 5.17 -13.16 -4.42
N GLU A 121 5.42 -14.29 -3.75
CA GLU A 121 6.45 -14.44 -2.72
C GLU A 121 7.86 -14.12 -3.27
N PRO A 122 8.73 -13.45 -2.49
CA PRO A 122 10.09 -13.18 -2.93
C PRO A 122 10.92 -14.49 -3.00
N PRO A 123 11.78 -14.66 -4.01
CA PRO A 123 12.61 -15.85 -4.15
C PRO A 123 13.62 -15.96 -2.99
N VAL A 124 13.67 -17.15 -2.41
CA VAL A 124 14.64 -17.55 -1.39
C VAL A 124 16.04 -17.49 -1.99
N VAL A 125 16.88 -16.57 -1.53
CA VAL A 125 18.31 -16.56 -1.86
C VAL A 125 19.03 -17.56 -0.97
N GLU A 126 19.45 -18.69 -1.54
CA GLU A 126 20.34 -19.65 -0.89
C GLU A 126 21.70 -18.98 -0.59
N PRO A 127 22.28 -19.15 0.62
CA PRO A 127 23.61 -18.64 0.91
C PRO A 127 24.66 -19.40 0.10
N LEU A 128 25.43 -18.65 -0.69
CA LEU A 128 26.64 -19.08 -1.38
C LEU A 128 27.58 -19.86 -0.46
N ALA A 129 28.02 -21.01 -0.95
CA ALA A 129 29.03 -21.86 -0.34
C ALA A 129 30.29 -21.05 0.05
N HIS A 130 30.68 -21.13 1.32
CA HIS A 130 32.05 -20.78 1.70
C HIS A 130 32.99 -21.86 1.18
N ASP A 131 33.74 -21.50 0.14
CA ASP A 131 34.92 -22.22 -0.34
C ASP A 131 35.96 -22.27 0.79
N GLY A 132 36.03 -23.40 1.46
CA GLY A 132 37.10 -23.72 2.40
C GLY A 132 38.29 -24.26 1.63
N THR A 133 39.19 -23.38 1.22
CA THR A 133 40.53 -23.78 0.78
C THR A 133 41.60 -23.17 1.68
N LYS A 134 42.49 -24.04 2.19
CA LYS A 134 43.78 -23.82 2.88
C LYS A 134 43.70 -23.45 4.38
N GLU A 135 44.41 -24.11 5.30
CA GLU A 135 45.68 -24.88 5.25
C GLU A 135 45.68 -26.12 6.15
#